data_AF-A0A5C7IGA2-F1
#
_entry.id   AF-A0A5C7IGA2-F1
#
_cell.length_a   1.000
_cell.length_b   1.000
_cell.length_c   1.000
_cell.angle_alpha   90.00
_cell.angle_beta   90.00
_cell.angle_gamma   90.00
#
_symmetry.space_group_name_H-M   'P 1'
#
loop_
_entity.id
_entity.type
_entity.pdbx_description
1 polymer ?
#
loop_
_entity_poly.entity_id
_entity_poly.type
_entity_poly.pdbx_seq_one_letter_code
_entity_poly.pdbx_strand_id
1 'polypeptide(L)'
;MGEESGDHETPLLHSDFSPKRTVYRTPDPEHGPGRNRSYSEAVAMSLVFVFDGSIFSPIFLQKVAKLALHASLPRVKNWIKYMAVEHSLELDNGSSSCDDDGHPRRTGTLWSCIAHIITAAIGSGVLSLAWSTAQLGWIAGPVSLLCFAIFTYVSAFLLADCYRSPDSITGTRNCSYIDAVRVNLGKTQSWFCGLLQNLSFYGTSVAYVITTSTCMRAILRSNCYHREGHEAPCAYGYTVYMLLFGAVQIVMSQIPNFHNMEWLSVIAAIMSFTYSFIGFGLGFAKVIENGEIKGSINGVPTANTADKLWLAFQGLGDIAFAYPYTIILLEIQDTLKSSPPENKTMKKASMISIFIITFFYLCCGCFGYAAFGNLTPGNLLTGFGFYEPYWLIDFANACIVLHLVGGYQIYSQPVFGVVERWLTRKYPTSGFVNKFFTFKLPSLPPLKINLLRISFRTAYVVSTTAIAMIFPYFNQVLGVLGALTFWPLAIYFPVEMYFVQKKIGSWTKQWIVLRIFSFICLLVTIIGLIGSVEGLISAKLG
;
A
#
# COMPACT_ATOMS: atom_id res chain seq x y z
N MET A 1 -15.28 41.71 -66.05
CA MET A 1 -16.58 42.36 -66.31
C MET A 1 -17.47 42.05 -65.12
N GLY A 2 -17.75 42.89 -64.12
CA GLY A 2 -17.34 44.21 -63.58
C GLY A 2 -17.69 44.15 -62.07
N GLU A 3 -16.97 44.77 -61.11
CA GLU A 3 -17.04 46.20 -60.69
C GLU A 3 -18.50 46.66 -60.39
N GLU A 4 -18.93 47.21 -59.25
CA GLU A 4 -18.43 48.21 -58.25
C GLU A 4 -19.20 48.00 -56.90
N SER A 5 -18.63 48.10 -55.68
CA SER A 5 -18.31 49.26 -54.81
C SER A 5 -19.47 50.20 -54.41
N GLY A 6 -19.62 50.48 -53.11
CA GLY A 6 -20.44 51.59 -52.58
C GLY A 6 -20.65 51.57 -51.06
N ASP A 7 -19.75 52.24 -50.33
CA ASP A 7 -19.90 52.64 -48.92
C ASP A 7 -20.98 53.72 -48.74
N HIS A 8 -21.60 53.80 -47.56
CA HIS A 8 -22.03 55.08 -46.97
C HIS A 8 -22.24 55.03 -45.45
N GLU A 9 -22.01 56.20 -44.85
CA GLU A 9 -21.71 56.53 -43.47
C GLU A 9 -22.89 56.52 -42.47
N THR A 10 -22.50 56.58 -41.19
CA THR A 10 -23.26 56.83 -39.97
C THR A 10 -23.97 58.19 -39.91
N PRO A 11 -24.87 58.38 -38.92
CA PRO A 11 -24.53 59.37 -37.89
C PRO A 11 -24.85 58.96 -36.44
N LEU A 12 -24.16 59.67 -35.56
CA LEU A 12 -24.09 59.61 -34.09
C LEU A 12 -25.42 59.89 -33.36
N LEU A 13 -25.57 59.29 -32.18
CA LEU A 13 -26.21 59.94 -31.03
C LEU A 13 -25.60 59.46 -29.69
N HIS A 14 -25.07 60.45 -28.95
CA HIS A 14 -24.52 60.38 -27.61
C HIS A 14 -25.55 60.01 -26.54
N SER A 15 -25.12 59.30 -25.48
CA SER A 15 -25.30 59.80 -24.10
C SER A 15 -24.41 59.03 -23.10
N ASP A 16 -23.90 59.83 -22.16
CA ASP A 16 -22.91 59.55 -21.13
C ASP A 16 -23.26 58.43 -20.15
N PHE A 17 -22.25 57.75 -19.59
CA PHE A 17 -22.05 57.73 -18.13
C PHE A 17 -20.61 57.27 -17.77
N SER A 18 -19.95 58.09 -16.97
CA SER A 18 -18.54 58.06 -16.57
C SER A 18 -18.18 56.90 -15.61
N PRO A 19 -16.94 56.39 -15.61
CA PRO A 19 -16.48 55.35 -14.68
C PRO A 19 -16.07 55.95 -13.33
N LYS A 20 -16.66 55.46 -12.23
CA LYS A 20 -16.20 55.79 -10.88
C LYS A 20 -14.82 55.16 -10.63
N ARG A 21 -13.80 56.02 -10.57
CA ARG A 21 -12.51 55.75 -9.88
C ARG A 21 -12.79 55.47 -8.41
N THR A 22 -12.30 54.34 -7.92
CA THR A 22 -12.17 54.13 -6.48
C THR A 22 -10.70 54.25 -6.10
N VAL A 23 -10.47 55.17 -5.18
CA VAL A 23 -9.20 55.68 -4.66
C VAL A 23 -8.49 54.60 -3.83
N TYR A 24 -7.20 54.40 -4.09
CA TYR A 24 -6.30 53.66 -3.21
C TYR A 24 -6.13 54.43 -1.89
N ARG A 25 -6.46 53.78 -0.77
CA ARG A 25 -6.18 54.27 0.58
C ARG A 25 -5.21 53.30 1.24
N THR A 26 -3.99 53.76 1.49
CA THR A 26 -3.04 53.13 2.41
C THR A 26 -3.49 53.39 3.86
N PRO A 27 -3.29 52.42 4.77
CA PRO A 27 -3.11 52.74 6.18
C PRO A 27 -1.71 52.30 6.66
N ASP A 28 -1.05 53.23 7.35
CA ASP A 28 0.21 53.04 8.06
C ASP A 28 0.02 52.29 9.41
N PRO A 29 1.12 51.83 10.04
CA PRO A 29 1.14 50.66 10.93
C PRO A 29 0.88 51.02 12.40
N GLU A 30 0.36 50.06 13.17
CA GLU A 30 0.94 49.63 14.47
C GLU A 30 -0.04 48.72 15.26
N HIS A 31 0.56 47.90 16.13
CA HIS A 31 0.00 47.04 17.21
C HIS A 31 -0.48 45.60 16.88
N GLY A 32 0.48 44.67 16.94
CA GLY A 32 0.50 43.62 18.00
C GLY A 32 -0.25 42.28 17.76
N PRO A 33 0.26 41.15 18.31
CA PRO A 33 0.21 39.85 17.65
C PRO A 33 -0.95 38.97 18.14
N GLY A 34 -1.59 38.24 17.23
CA GLY A 34 -2.58 37.25 17.63
C GLY A 34 -3.25 36.51 16.49
N ARG A 35 -2.59 35.46 15.97
CA ARG A 35 -3.31 34.25 15.56
C ARG A 35 -2.38 33.07 15.30
N ASN A 36 -2.54 32.07 16.15
CA ASN A 36 -2.20 30.67 15.89
C ASN A 36 -2.68 30.26 14.50
N ARG A 37 -1.77 30.13 13.53
CA ARG A 37 -2.02 29.33 12.34
C ARG A 37 -2.11 27.87 12.78
N SER A 38 -3.29 27.29 12.63
CA SER A 38 -3.55 25.89 12.95
C SER A 38 -2.67 24.99 12.08
N TYR A 39 -2.03 24.01 12.69
CA TYR A 39 -1.29 22.91 12.08
C TYR A 39 -2.01 22.23 10.88
N SER A 40 -3.35 22.29 10.83
CA SER A 40 -4.16 21.80 9.71
C SER A 40 -3.89 22.52 8.38
N GLU A 41 -3.53 23.81 8.41
CA GLU A 41 -3.25 24.58 7.19
C GLU A 41 -1.84 24.29 6.66
N ALA A 42 -0.87 23.98 7.54
CA ALA A 42 0.48 23.59 7.14
C ALA A 42 0.52 22.18 6.52
N VAL A 43 -0.21 21.21 7.09
CA VAL A 43 -0.34 19.86 6.50
C VAL A 43 -1.15 19.89 5.19
N ALA A 44 -2.19 20.72 5.12
CA ALA A 44 -2.92 20.96 3.87
C ALA A 44 -2.02 21.65 2.83
N MET A 45 -1.17 22.61 3.23
CA MET A 45 -0.21 23.24 2.31
C MET A 45 0.84 22.25 1.81
N SER A 46 1.40 21.37 2.65
CA SER A 46 2.38 20.37 2.20
C SER A 46 1.76 19.33 1.25
N LEU A 47 0.48 18.99 1.42
CA LEU A 47 -0.26 18.18 0.45
C LEU A 47 -0.56 18.96 -0.84
N VAL A 48 -0.85 20.26 -0.75
CA VAL A 48 -1.09 21.15 -1.91
C VAL A 48 0.20 21.42 -2.70
N PHE A 49 1.37 21.50 -2.05
CA PHE A 49 2.66 21.74 -2.73
C PHE A 49 3.16 20.52 -3.55
N VAL A 50 2.62 19.31 -3.31
CA VAL A 50 2.91 18.11 -4.11
C VAL A 50 2.05 18.07 -5.39
N PHE A 51 0.95 18.82 -5.44
CA PHE A 51 0.08 18.91 -6.60
C PHE A 51 0.18 20.32 -7.20
N ASP A 52 1.06 20.48 -8.18
CA ASP A 52 1.15 21.72 -8.97
C ASP A 52 -0.24 22.09 -9.53
N GLY A 53 -0.52 23.40 -9.53
CA GLY A 53 -1.85 24.04 -9.54
C GLY A 53 -2.70 23.90 -10.81
N SER A 54 -2.50 22.85 -11.58
CA SER A 54 -3.17 22.59 -12.87
C SER A 54 -3.96 21.27 -12.92
N ILE A 55 -3.97 20.47 -11.85
CA ILE A 55 -4.53 19.10 -11.86
C ILE A 55 -5.91 19.00 -11.17
N PHE A 56 -6.29 19.96 -10.31
CA PHE A 56 -7.60 20.00 -9.65
C PHE A 56 -8.04 21.44 -9.37
N SER A 57 -9.35 21.71 -9.28
CA SER A 57 -9.82 22.94 -8.63
C SER A 57 -9.33 22.93 -7.17
N PRO A 58 -8.54 23.93 -6.72
CA PRO A 58 -8.03 23.98 -5.34
C PRO A 58 -9.14 23.85 -4.30
N ILE A 59 -10.35 24.29 -4.65
CA ILE A 59 -11.55 24.29 -3.81
C ILE A 59 -12.06 22.87 -3.57
N PHE A 60 -11.95 21.95 -4.54
CA PHE A 60 -12.49 20.59 -4.44
C PHE A 60 -11.60 19.68 -3.59
N LEU A 61 -10.28 19.66 -3.84
CA LEU A 61 -9.32 18.97 -2.98
C LEU A 61 -9.36 19.53 -1.56
N GLN A 62 -9.49 20.85 -1.40
CA GLN A 62 -9.61 21.47 -0.08
C GLN A 62 -10.93 21.11 0.61
N LYS A 63 -12.04 20.89 -0.12
CA LYS A 63 -13.33 20.42 0.43
C LYS A 63 -13.29 18.95 0.81
N VAL A 64 -12.71 18.06 -0.01
CA VAL A 64 -12.60 16.63 0.26
C VAL A 64 -11.58 16.36 1.37
N ALA A 65 -10.41 17.01 1.31
CA ALA A 65 -9.45 17.00 2.41
C ALA A 65 -10.08 17.57 3.67
N LYS A 66 -10.87 18.66 3.61
CA LYS A 66 -11.64 19.16 4.76
C LYS A 66 -12.68 18.17 5.26
N LEU A 67 -13.38 17.42 4.41
CA LEU A 67 -14.39 16.44 4.81
C LEU A 67 -13.74 15.23 5.49
N ALA A 68 -12.68 14.70 4.90
CA ALA A 68 -11.86 13.63 5.48
C ALA A 68 -11.20 14.08 6.79
N LEU A 69 -10.70 15.33 6.87
CA LEU A 69 -10.22 15.93 8.11
C LEU A 69 -11.36 16.14 9.11
N HIS A 70 -12.54 16.63 8.71
CA HIS A 70 -13.65 16.92 9.66
C HIS A 70 -14.19 15.65 10.30
N ALA A 71 -14.28 14.56 9.54
CA ALA A 71 -14.70 13.25 10.06
C ALA A 71 -13.67 12.65 11.04
N SER A 72 -12.39 13.02 10.93
CA SER A 72 -11.30 12.53 11.77
C SER A 72 -10.86 13.51 12.88
N LEU A 73 -11.17 14.80 12.75
CA LEU A 73 -10.77 15.91 13.63
C LEU A 73 -11.16 15.75 15.10
N PRO A 74 -12.35 15.23 15.48
CA PRO A 74 -12.68 15.01 16.89
C PRO A 74 -11.80 13.92 17.53
N ARG A 75 -11.48 12.86 16.77
CA ARG A 75 -10.59 11.78 17.23
C ARG A 75 -9.13 12.23 17.26
N VAL A 76 -8.67 12.96 16.25
CA VAL A 76 -7.31 13.51 16.17
C VAL A 76 -7.06 14.58 17.23
N LYS A 77 -8.04 15.47 17.52
CA LYS A 77 -7.92 16.46 18.60
C LYS A 77 -7.89 15.82 19.99
N ASN A 78 -8.75 14.81 20.23
CA ASN A 78 -8.68 14.05 21.48
C ASN A 78 -7.33 13.34 21.61
N TRP A 79 -6.77 12.84 20.50
CA TRP A 79 -5.48 12.15 20.46
C TRP A 79 -4.27 13.07 20.66
N ILE A 80 -4.26 14.28 20.08
CA ILE A 80 -3.24 15.32 20.38
C ILE A 80 -3.28 15.70 21.87
N LYS A 81 -4.47 15.73 22.47
CA LYS A 81 -4.65 15.96 23.91
C LYS A 81 -4.09 14.79 24.74
N TYR A 82 -4.20 13.54 24.27
CA TYR A 82 -3.57 12.37 24.89
C TYR A 82 -2.03 12.40 24.79
N MET A 83 -1.45 12.74 23.64
CA MET A 83 0.01 12.86 23.49
C MET A 83 0.62 13.99 24.32
N ALA A 84 -0.09 15.11 24.46
CA ALA A 84 0.34 16.21 25.33
C ALA A 84 0.32 15.80 26.82
N VAL A 85 -0.61 14.91 27.21
CA VAL A 85 -0.69 14.35 28.56
C VAL A 85 0.40 13.29 28.80
N GLU A 86 0.75 12.49 27.78
CA GLU A 86 1.84 11.51 27.85
C GLU A 86 3.21 12.18 28.04
N HIS A 87 3.48 13.30 27.36
CA HIS A 87 4.73 14.05 27.53
C HIS A 87 4.87 14.70 28.93
N SER A 88 3.75 14.98 29.62
CA SER A 88 3.79 15.43 31.02
C SER A 88 3.97 14.28 32.03
N LEU A 89 3.70 13.03 31.63
CA LEU A 89 3.82 11.84 32.48
C LEU A 89 5.17 11.11 32.35
N GLU A 90 6.00 11.45 31.35
CA GLU A 90 7.39 10.95 31.24
C GLU A 90 8.30 11.39 32.40
N LEU A 91 7.82 12.23 33.33
CA LEU A 91 8.56 12.66 34.52
C LEU A 91 8.17 11.95 35.82
N ASP A 92 7.15 11.06 35.85
CA ASP A 92 6.75 10.46 37.13
C ASP A 92 6.12 9.04 37.01
N ASN A 93 6.97 8.01 37.21
CA ASN A 93 6.71 6.64 37.74
C ASN A 93 7.32 5.46 36.94
N GLY A 94 8.51 5.04 37.37
CA GLY A 94 9.35 3.99 36.78
C GLY A 94 8.95 2.53 37.02
N SER A 95 7.67 2.18 37.10
CA SER A 95 7.25 0.76 37.12
C SER A 95 5.96 0.44 36.34
N SER A 96 5.26 1.45 35.81
CA SER A 96 4.00 1.28 35.06
C SER A 96 4.13 1.50 33.53
N SER A 97 5.33 1.82 33.03
CA SER A 97 5.55 2.27 31.64
C SER A 97 6.06 1.19 30.68
N CYS A 98 6.47 0.02 31.19
CA CYS A 98 7.04 -1.06 30.39
C CYS A 98 6.16 -2.30 30.39
N ASP A 99 6.28 -3.09 29.32
CA ASP A 99 5.68 -4.43 29.21
C ASP A 99 6.48 -5.50 29.97
N ASP A 100 5.98 -6.75 29.94
CA ASP A 100 6.59 -7.92 30.58
C ASP A 100 7.97 -8.32 30.03
N ASP A 101 8.34 -7.80 28.85
CA ASP A 101 9.66 -7.96 28.23
C ASP A 101 10.61 -6.76 28.48
N GLY A 102 10.20 -5.80 29.31
CA GLY A 102 11.00 -4.61 29.66
C GLY A 102 11.05 -3.53 28.57
N HIS A 103 10.35 -3.71 27.46
CA HIS A 103 10.21 -2.68 26.41
C HIS A 103 9.10 -1.68 26.75
N PRO A 104 9.11 -0.47 26.15
CA PRO A 104 7.99 0.47 26.28
C PRO A 104 6.67 -0.20 25.95
N ARG A 105 5.64 0.13 26.74
CA ARG A 105 4.34 -0.53 26.67
C ARG A 105 3.71 -0.43 25.27
N ARG A 106 3.34 -1.57 24.70
CA ARG A 106 2.61 -1.64 23.42
C ARG A 106 1.15 -1.22 23.61
N THR A 107 0.66 -0.34 22.74
CA THR A 107 -0.67 0.29 22.86
C THR A 107 -1.67 -0.13 21.78
N GLY A 108 -1.25 -0.96 20.82
CA GLY A 108 -2.07 -1.39 19.69
C GLY A 108 -3.33 -2.14 20.12
N THR A 109 -4.39 -1.95 19.35
CA THR A 109 -5.73 -2.47 19.60
C THR A 109 -6.20 -3.36 18.46
N LEU A 110 -7.37 -4.00 18.62
CA LEU A 110 -8.02 -4.74 17.55
C LEU A 110 -8.17 -3.89 16.27
N TRP A 111 -8.55 -2.61 16.41
CA TRP A 111 -8.81 -1.74 15.27
C TRP A 111 -7.53 -1.26 14.58
N SER A 112 -6.49 -0.93 15.35
CA SER A 112 -5.20 -0.56 14.75
C SER A 112 -4.56 -1.76 14.05
N CYS A 113 -4.69 -2.97 14.62
CA CYS A 113 -4.27 -4.21 13.99
C CYS A 113 -5.03 -4.48 12.68
N ILE A 114 -6.37 -4.33 12.65
CA ILE A 114 -7.16 -4.42 11.41
C ILE A 114 -6.66 -3.38 10.39
N ALA A 115 -6.40 -2.14 10.80
CA ALA A 115 -5.89 -1.10 9.90
C ALA A 115 -4.53 -1.48 9.29
N HIS A 116 -3.59 -2.01 10.10
CA HIS A 116 -2.31 -2.51 9.60
C HIS A 116 -2.48 -3.68 8.63
N ILE A 117 -3.34 -4.66 8.93
CA ILE A 117 -3.60 -5.82 8.05
C ILE A 117 -4.21 -5.36 6.72
N ILE A 118 -5.25 -4.52 6.76
CA ILE A 118 -5.91 -3.99 5.56
C ILE A 118 -4.92 -3.19 4.72
N THR A 119 -4.07 -2.37 5.36
CA THR A 119 -3.07 -1.59 4.62
C THR A 119 -2.00 -2.48 3.99
N ALA A 120 -1.55 -3.53 4.69
CA ALA A 120 -0.58 -4.47 4.15
C ALA A 120 -1.16 -5.32 3.01
N ALA A 121 -2.43 -5.73 3.12
CA ALA A 121 -3.06 -6.61 2.14
C ALA A 121 -3.62 -5.85 0.94
N ILE A 122 -4.54 -4.89 1.16
CA ILE A 122 -5.31 -4.22 0.10
C ILE A 122 -4.46 -3.09 -0.50
N GLY A 123 -3.48 -3.46 -1.32
CA GLY A 123 -2.60 -2.55 -2.06
C GLY A 123 -2.63 -2.80 -3.57
N SER A 124 -1.47 -2.77 -4.22
CA SER A 124 -1.38 -2.97 -5.67
C SER A 124 -1.97 -4.30 -6.17
N GLY A 125 -1.95 -5.35 -5.34
CA GLY A 125 -2.46 -6.68 -5.70
C GLY A 125 -3.95 -6.71 -6.05
N VAL A 126 -4.81 -5.92 -5.39
CA VAL A 126 -6.26 -5.94 -5.70
C VAL A 126 -6.56 -5.44 -7.12
N LEU A 127 -5.71 -4.56 -7.65
CA LEU A 127 -5.87 -3.95 -8.97
C LEU A 127 -5.62 -4.94 -10.11
N SER A 128 -4.78 -5.96 -9.87
CA SER A 128 -4.42 -6.99 -10.86
C SER A 128 -5.34 -8.22 -10.82
N LEU A 129 -6.16 -8.37 -9.79
CA LEU A 129 -7.04 -9.54 -9.64
C LEU A 129 -8.03 -9.73 -10.77
N ALA A 130 -8.50 -8.63 -11.39
CA ALA A 130 -9.37 -8.72 -12.55
C ALA A 130 -8.63 -9.37 -13.72
N TRP A 131 -7.40 -8.94 -13.98
CA TRP A 131 -6.54 -9.53 -15.00
C TRP A 131 -6.22 -10.99 -14.71
N SER A 132 -5.87 -11.32 -13.47
CA SER A 132 -5.62 -12.70 -13.05
C SER A 132 -6.85 -13.60 -13.20
N THR A 133 -8.03 -13.09 -12.85
CA THR A 133 -9.32 -13.77 -13.08
C THR A 133 -9.56 -13.96 -14.57
N ALA A 134 -9.20 -12.99 -15.42
CA ALA A 134 -9.31 -13.14 -16.87
C ALA A 134 -8.37 -14.22 -17.42
N GLN A 135 -7.15 -14.36 -16.88
CA GLN A 135 -6.23 -15.41 -17.32
C GLN A 135 -6.73 -16.81 -16.95
N LEU A 136 -7.35 -16.95 -15.77
CA LEU A 136 -7.84 -18.23 -15.24
C LEU A 136 -9.27 -18.58 -15.70
N GLY A 137 -10.10 -17.58 -15.99
CA GLY A 137 -11.50 -17.74 -16.35
C GLY A 137 -12.47 -17.83 -15.16
N TRP A 138 -13.76 -17.98 -15.48
CA TRP A 138 -14.87 -17.86 -14.52
C TRP A 138 -14.91 -18.91 -13.41
N ILE A 139 -14.27 -20.06 -13.61
CA ILE A 139 -14.20 -21.12 -12.58
C ILE A 139 -12.90 -21.01 -11.81
N ALA A 140 -11.76 -21.17 -12.50
CA ALA A 140 -10.46 -21.24 -11.82
C ALA A 140 -10.07 -19.92 -11.15
N GLY A 141 -10.47 -18.76 -11.68
CA GLY A 141 -10.17 -17.45 -11.10
C GLY A 141 -10.78 -17.29 -9.70
N PRO A 142 -12.12 -17.27 -9.55
CA PRO A 142 -12.77 -17.12 -8.25
C PRO A 142 -12.41 -18.22 -7.25
N VAL A 143 -12.27 -19.48 -7.71
CA VAL A 143 -11.82 -20.59 -6.86
C VAL A 143 -10.42 -20.33 -6.33
N SER A 144 -9.49 -19.85 -7.17
CA SER A 144 -8.14 -19.51 -6.73
C SER A 144 -8.15 -18.40 -5.68
N LEU A 145 -8.93 -17.33 -5.86
CA LEU A 145 -9.07 -16.25 -4.87
C LEU A 145 -9.51 -16.79 -3.50
N LEU A 146 -10.52 -17.67 -3.49
CA LEU A 146 -11.00 -18.32 -2.25
C LEU A 146 -9.95 -19.25 -1.64
N CYS A 147 -9.24 -20.04 -2.45
CA CYS A 147 -8.17 -20.91 -1.97
C CYS A 147 -7.04 -20.10 -1.32
N PHE A 148 -6.56 -19.02 -1.95
CA PHE A 148 -5.53 -18.17 -1.37
C PHE A 148 -6.00 -17.46 -0.09
N ALA A 149 -7.28 -17.08 0.01
CA ALA A 149 -7.85 -16.58 1.26
C ALA A 149 -7.80 -17.62 2.39
N ILE A 150 -8.16 -18.89 2.09
CA ILE A 150 -8.08 -20.00 3.05
C ILE A 150 -6.63 -20.27 3.46
N PHE A 151 -5.71 -20.31 2.51
CA PHE A 151 -4.29 -20.56 2.76
C PHE A 151 -3.71 -19.48 3.69
N THR A 152 -4.08 -18.22 3.44
CA THR A 152 -3.69 -17.08 4.27
C THR A 152 -4.31 -17.15 5.66
N TYR A 153 -5.58 -17.55 5.76
CA TYR A 153 -6.28 -17.73 7.03
C TYR A 153 -5.61 -18.78 7.92
N VAL A 154 -5.34 -19.97 7.36
CA VAL A 154 -4.64 -21.04 8.08
C VAL A 154 -3.28 -20.53 8.56
N SER A 155 -2.50 -19.94 7.68
CA SER A 155 -1.15 -19.47 7.98
C SER A 155 -1.13 -18.37 9.04
N ALA A 156 -2.06 -17.41 8.97
CA ALA A 156 -2.20 -16.36 9.97
C ALA A 156 -2.51 -16.93 11.37
N PHE A 157 -3.36 -17.95 11.43
CA PHE A 157 -3.71 -18.61 12.69
C PHE A 157 -2.55 -19.39 13.31
N LEU A 158 -1.79 -20.12 12.49
CA LEU A 158 -0.59 -20.84 12.95
C LEU A 158 0.47 -19.85 13.44
N LEU A 159 0.70 -18.79 12.67
CA LEU A 159 1.73 -17.81 12.98
C LEU A 159 1.41 -16.97 14.21
N ALA A 160 0.14 -16.59 14.40
CA ALA A 160 -0.28 -15.81 15.55
C ALA A 160 0.03 -16.49 16.89
N ASP A 161 0.01 -17.82 16.93
CA ASP A 161 0.39 -18.58 18.13
C ASP A 161 1.92 -18.58 18.34
N CYS A 162 2.72 -18.49 17.27
CA CYS A 162 4.19 -18.52 17.33
C CYS A 162 4.81 -17.19 17.83
N TYR A 163 4.01 -16.15 18.03
CA TYR A 163 4.48 -14.86 18.57
C TYR A 163 5.13 -15.01 19.95
N ARG A 164 4.57 -15.86 20.82
CA ARG A 164 5.19 -16.22 22.11
C ARG A 164 5.67 -17.67 22.09
N SER A 165 6.86 -17.93 22.63
CA SER A 165 7.44 -19.27 22.70
C SER A 165 8.17 -19.47 24.04
N PRO A 166 8.14 -20.67 24.67
CA PRO A 166 7.56 -21.93 24.17
C PRO A 166 6.03 -22.02 24.28
N ASP A 167 5.41 -21.33 25.24
CA ASP A 167 3.96 -21.25 25.35
C ASP A 167 3.40 -20.05 24.55
N SER A 168 2.26 -20.25 23.88
CA SER A 168 1.64 -19.23 23.02
C SER A 168 1.05 -18.01 23.75
N ILE A 169 0.94 -18.05 25.08
CA ILE A 169 0.39 -16.98 25.91
C ILE A 169 1.42 -16.49 26.94
N THR A 170 2.10 -17.40 27.63
CA THR A 170 3.04 -17.05 28.71
C THR A 170 4.50 -17.06 28.28
N GLY A 171 4.79 -17.51 27.05
CA GLY A 171 6.15 -17.55 26.52
C GLY A 171 6.74 -16.16 26.27
N THR A 172 8.04 -16.16 25.98
CA THR A 172 8.79 -14.96 25.59
C THR A 172 8.36 -14.47 24.21
N ARG A 173 8.31 -13.14 24.03
CA ARG A 173 7.89 -12.50 22.77
C ARG A 173 8.95 -12.63 21.69
N ASN A 174 8.50 -12.98 20.50
CA ASN A 174 9.26 -12.88 19.25
C ASN A 174 8.81 -11.61 18.52
N CYS A 175 9.58 -10.54 18.65
CA CYS A 175 9.20 -9.21 18.14
C CYS A 175 9.27 -9.09 16.59
N SER A 176 9.77 -10.13 15.91
CA SER A 176 9.79 -10.19 14.45
C SER A 176 9.62 -11.63 13.96
N TYR A 177 9.23 -11.76 12.69
CA TYR A 177 9.09 -13.05 12.05
C TYR A 177 10.40 -13.85 12.04
N ILE A 178 11.51 -13.17 11.76
CA ILE A 178 12.87 -13.75 11.76
C ILE A 178 13.25 -14.27 13.16
N ASP A 179 12.88 -13.54 14.22
CA ASP A 179 13.15 -13.94 15.59
C ASP A 179 12.34 -15.19 15.98
N ALA A 180 11.06 -15.27 15.58
CA ALA A 180 10.24 -16.46 15.81
C ALA A 180 10.81 -17.70 15.10
N VAL A 181 11.25 -17.55 13.85
CA VAL A 181 11.92 -18.63 13.12
C VAL A 181 13.23 -19.02 13.81
N ARG A 182 14.00 -18.06 14.34
CA ARG A 182 15.24 -18.34 15.07
C ARG A 182 15.00 -19.18 16.32
N VAL A 183 13.97 -18.81 17.11
CA VAL A 183 13.65 -19.48 18.37
C VAL A 183 13.09 -20.89 18.13
N ASN A 184 12.24 -21.07 17.11
CA ASN A 184 11.60 -22.36 16.85
C ASN A 184 12.43 -23.30 15.94
N LEU A 185 13.11 -22.77 14.92
CA LEU A 185 13.76 -23.57 13.86
C LEU A 185 15.28 -23.39 13.78
N GLY A 186 15.85 -22.50 14.60
CA GLY A 186 17.29 -22.30 14.71
C GLY A 186 17.87 -21.27 13.73
N LYS A 187 19.19 -21.06 13.83
CA LYS A 187 19.90 -19.94 13.17
C LYS A 187 19.95 -20.06 11.64
N THR A 188 20.15 -21.25 11.10
CA THR A 188 20.26 -21.46 9.64
C THR A 188 18.95 -21.13 8.94
N GLN A 189 17.83 -21.63 9.47
CA GLN A 189 16.49 -21.36 8.96
C GLN A 189 16.12 -19.88 9.10
N SER A 190 16.50 -19.25 10.22
CA SER A 190 16.30 -17.82 10.44
C SER A 190 17.06 -16.95 9.43
N TRP A 191 18.29 -17.33 9.06
CA TRP A 191 19.05 -16.62 8.03
C TRP A 191 18.37 -16.71 6.66
N PHE A 192 17.91 -17.91 6.26
CA PHE A 192 17.21 -18.11 5.00
C PHE A 192 15.86 -17.36 4.97
N CYS A 193 15.08 -17.45 6.05
CA CYS A 193 13.85 -16.68 6.23
C CYS A 193 14.12 -15.17 6.12
N GLY A 194 15.14 -14.67 6.84
CA GLY A 194 15.50 -13.27 6.81
C GLY A 194 15.89 -12.78 5.42
N LEU A 195 16.66 -13.57 4.67
CA LEU A 195 17.01 -13.24 3.28
C LEU A 195 15.76 -13.10 2.41
N LEU A 196 14.90 -14.14 2.41
CA LEU A 196 13.68 -14.14 1.62
C LEU A 196 12.72 -13.03 2.03
N GLN A 197 12.49 -12.83 3.32
CA GLN A 197 11.57 -11.81 3.84
C GLN A 197 12.01 -10.39 3.47
N ASN A 198 13.31 -10.08 3.61
CA ASN A 198 13.82 -8.77 3.21
C ASN A 198 13.76 -8.57 1.69
N LEU A 199 14.02 -9.63 0.91
CA LEU A 199 13.83 -9.58 -0.55
C LEU A 199 12.37 -9.32 -0.92
N SER A 200 11.41 -9.94 -0.22
CA SER A 200 9.97 -9.69 -0.39
C SER A 200 9.62 -8.22 -0.12
N PHE A 201 10.05 -7.69 1.01
CA PHE A 201 9.76 -6.31 1.41
C PHE A 201 10.38 -5.29 0.44
N TYR A 202 11.59 -5.57 -0.03
CA TYR A 202 12.25 -4.82 -1.09
C TYR A 202 11.48 -4.88 -2.40
N GLY A 203 11.06 -6.07 -2.83
CA GLY A 203 10.27 -6.29 -4.03
C GLY A 203 8.92 -5.58 -3.99
N THR A 204 8.18 -5.66 -2.88
CA THR A 204 6.92 -4.93 -2.69
C THR A 204 7.11 -3.42 -2.80
N SER A 205 8.23 -2.91 -2.28
CA SER A 205 8.59 -1.49 -2.43
C SER A 205 8.79 -1.10 -3.91
N VAL A 206 9.46 -1.93 -4.70
CA VAL A 206 9.59 -1.75 -6.17
C VAL A 206 8.21 -1.77 -6.83
N ALA A 207 7.36 -2.75 -6.51
CA ALA A 207 6.01 -2.87 -7.04
C ALA A 207 5.17 -1.62 -6.77
N TYR A 208 5.29 -1.01 -5.58
CA TYR A 208 4.56 0.21 -5.23
C TYR A 208 5.04 1.44 -5.99
N VAL A 209 6.32 1.53 -6.33
CA VAL A 209 6.84 2.59 -7.23
C VAL A 209 6.21 2.45 -8.62
N ILE A 210 6.19 1.23 -9.17
CA ILE A 210 5.56 0.94 -10.48
C ILE A 210 4.07 1.28 -10.46
N THR A 211 3.35 0.81 -9.44
CA THR A 211 1.90 1.03 -9.29
C THR A 211 1.58 2.52 -9.20
N THR A 212 2.31 3.27 -8.37
CA THR A 212 2.12 4.72 -8.22
C THR A 212 2.29 5.44 -9.54
N SER A 213 3.34 5.11 -10.31
CA SER A 213 3.56 5.73 -11.61
C SER A 213 2.44 5.42 -12.61
N THR A 214 1.88 4.21 -12.56
CA THR A 214 0.76 3.78 -13.39
C THR A 214 -0.51 4.57 -13.05
N CYS A 215 -0.80 4.75 -11.76
CA CYS A 215 -1.95 5.54 -11.29
C CYS A 215 -1.81 7.03 -11.61
N MET A 216 -0.62 7.61 -11.44
CA MET A 216 -0.36 9.01 -11.80
C MET A 216 -0.53 9.26 -13.30
N ARG A 217 -0.05 8.34 -14.14
CA ARG A 217 -0.30 8.40 -15.58
C ARG A 217 -1.77 8.24 -15.93
N ALA A 218 -2.51 7.40 -15.21
CA ALA A 218 -3.94 7.24 -15.43
C ALA A 218 -4.68 8.57 -15.17
N ILE A 219 -4.37 9.28 -14.07
CA ILE A 219 -4.94 10.61 -13.78
C ILE A 219 -4.67 11.60 -14.92
N LEU A 220 -3.44 11.65 -15.42
CA LEU A 220 -3.10 12.62 -16.46
C LEU A 220 -3.74 12.29 -17.80
N ARG A 221 -3.77 11.00 -18.14
CA ARG A 221 -4.43 10.52 -19.36
C ARG A 221 -5.94 10.79 -19.31
N SER A 222 -6.55 10.59 -18.15
CA SER A 222 -7.95 10.93 -17.86
C SER A 222 -8.26 12.41 -18.11
N ASN A 223 -7.48 13.31 -17.49
CA ASN A 223 -7.65 14.75 -17.64
C ASN A 223 -7.39 15.22 -19.08
N CYS A 224 -6.41 14.62 -19.75
CA CYS A 224 -6.12 14.92 -21.15
C CYS A 224 -7.29 14.54 -22.06
N TYR A 225 -7.85 13.34 -21.91
CA TYR A 225 -9.00 12.92 -22.72
C TYR A 225 -10.26 13.72 -22.43
N HIS A 226 -10.46 14.15 -21.18
CA HIS A 226 -11.57 15.05 -20.85
C HIS A 226 -11.42 16.41 -21.54
N ARG A 227 -10.20 16.96 -21.60
CA ARG A 227 -9.93 18.29 -22.14
C ARG A 227 -9.83 18.31 -23.67
N GLU A 228 -9.11 17.36 -24.24
CA GLU A 228 -8.69 17.36 -25.65
C GLU A 228 -9.48 16.34 -26.50
N GLY A 229 -10.35 15.53 -25.87
CA GLY A 229 -11.14 14.48 -26.51
C GLY A 229 -10.42 13.12 -26.55
N HIS A 230 -11.20 12.05 -26.73
CA HIS A 230 -10.74 10.66 -26.62
C HIS A 230 -9.73 10.23 -27.71
N GLU A 231 -9.71 10.94 -28.84
CA GLU A 231 -8.80 10.70 -29.96
C GLU A 231 -7.44 11.42 -29.81
N ALA A 232 -7.26 12.22 -28.74
CA ALA A 232 -6.02 12.96 -28.54
C ALA A 232 -4.82 12.02 -28.24
N PRO A 233 -3.61 12.32 -28.73
CA PRO A 233 -2.40 11.55 -28.41
C PRO A 233 -1.91 11.84 -26.97
N CYS A 234 -2.65 11.35 -25.98
CA CYS A 234 -2.36 11.52 -24.55
C CYS A 234 -1.31 10.51 -24.06
N ALA A 235 -0.04 10.75 -24.41
CA ALA A 235 1.10 9.93 -23.98
C ALA A 235 1.90 10.59 -22.84
N TYR A 236 2.08 9.87 -21.74
CA TYR A 236 2.86 10.31 -20.58
C TYR A 236 3.93 9.26 -20.25
N GLY A 237 5.12 9.66 -19.82
CA GLY A 237 6.19 8.74 -19.38
C GLY A 237 5.97 8.20 -17.97
N TYR A 238 6.65 7.12 -17.57
CA TYR A 238 6.59 6.59 -16.19
C TYR A 238 7.62 7.26 -15.25
N THR A 239 8.79 7.61 -15.78
CA THR A 239 10.00 7.94 -15.03
C THR A 239 9.83 9.09 -14.03
N VAL A 240 9.21 10.20 -14.45
CA VAL A 240 9.05 11.38 -13.59
C VAL A 240 8.20 11.03 -12.36
N TYR A 241 7.12 10.25 -12.53
CA TYR A 241 6.25 9.88 -11.42
C TYR A 241 6.91 8.87 -10.46
N MET A 242 7.75 7.98 -10.99
CA MET A 242 8.57 7.09 -10.14
C MET A 242 9.55 7.90 -9.29
N LEU A 243 10.23 8.88 -9.87
CA LEU A 243 11.16 9.77 -9.16
C LEU A 243 10.46 10.63 -8.11
N LEU A 244 9.28 11.19 -8.43
CA LEU A 244 8.47 11.96 -7.49
C LEU A 244 8.02 11.10 -6.30
N PHE A 245 7.53 9.88 -6.56
CA PHE A 245 7.18 8.97 -5.48
C PHE A 245 8.41 8.59 -4.64
N GLY A 246 9.55 8.31 -5.27
CA GLY A 246 10.82 8.10 -4.58
C GLY A 246 11.21 9.27 -3.68
N ALA A 247 11.05 10.52 -4.14
CA ALA A 247 11.30 11.71 -3.33
C ALA A 247 10.38 11.79 -2.11
N VAL A 248 9.09 11.52 -2.26
CA VAL A 248 8.14 11.42 -1.14
C VAL A 248 8.55 10.32 -0.17
N GLN A 249 8.97 9.16 -0.67
CA GLN A 249 9.39 8.04 0.17
C GLN A 249 10.70 8.30 0.91
N ILE A 250 11.64 9.07 0.34
CA ILE A 250 12.85 9.49 1.08
C ILE A 250 12.45 10.24 2.36
N VAL A 251 11.45 11.12 2.28
CA VAL A 251 10.94 11.87 3.44
C VAL A 251 10.18 10.96 4.39
N MET A 252 9.22 10.18 3.88
CA MET A 252 8.38 9.30 4.72
C MET A 252 9.18 8.17 5.38
N SER A 253 10.24 7.68 4.74
CA SER A 253 11.14 6.69 5.31
C SER A 253 11.92 7.20 6.52
N GLN A 254 11.90 8.49 6.82
CA GLN A 254 12.50 9.01 8.06
C GLN A 254 11.62 8.80 9.30
N ILE A 255 10.39 8.27 9.16
CA ILE A 255 9.57 7.87 10.31
C ILE A 255 10.34 6.87 11.18
N PRO A 256 10.45 7.05 12.51
CA PRO A 256 11.44 6.33 13.32
C PRO A 256 11.33 4.81 13.29
N ASN A 257 10.11 4.27 13.39
CA ASN A 257 9.85 2.83 13.45
C ASN A 257 8.38 2.49 13.10
N PHE A 258 8.08 1.19 13.08
CA PHE A 258 6.75 0.64 12.75
C PHE A 258 5.62 1.17 13.65
N HIS A 259 5.89 1.40 14.93
CA HIS A 259 4.89 1.87 15.89
C HIS A 259 4.48 3.33 15.63
N ASN A 260 5.40 4.17 15.14
CA ASN A 260 5.15 5.59 14.88
C ASN A 260 4.36 5.86 13.58
N MET A 261 4.09 4.84 12.76
CA MET A 261 3.33 4.98 11.51
C MET A 261 1.88 4.48 11.59
N GLU A 262 1.34 4.26 12.79
CA GLU A 262 -0.07 3.86 12.97
C GLU A 262 -1.02 4.82 12.26
N TRP A 263 -0.86 6.13 12.43
CA TRP A 263 -1.70 7.14 11.79
C TRP A 263 -1.67 7.05 10.25
N LEU A 264 -0.49 6.79 9.69
CA LEU A 264 -0.29 6.65 8.25
C LEU A 264 -0.96 5.38 7.74
N SER A 265 -0.91 4.30 8.53
CA SER A 265 -1.61 3.05 8.23
C SER A 265 -3.13 3.23 8.27
N VAL A 266 -3.68 3.98 9.22
CA VAL A 266 -5.13 4.27 9.27
C VAL A 266 -5.58 5.04 8.03
N ILE A 267 -4.83 6.07 7.62
CA ILE A 267 -5.14 6.82 6.38
C ILE A 267 -5.08 5.88 5.17
N ALA A 268 -4.03 5.08 5.07
CA ALA A 268 -3.85 4.16 3.96
C ALA A 268 -4.97 3.09 3.90
N ALA A 269 -5.46 2.59 5.03
CA ALA A 269 -6.59 1.68 5.10
C ALA A 269 -7.92 2.33 4.62
N ILE A 270 -8.16 3.60 4.96
CA ILE A 270 -9.33 4.35 4.45
C ILE A 270 -9.23 4.52 2.94
N MET A 271 -8.04 4.90 2.45
CA MET A 271 -7.80 5.05 1.02
C MET A 271 -8.00 3.71 0.27
N SER A 272 -7.57 2.58 0.85
CA SER A 272 -7.76 1.26 0.23
C SER A 272 -9.20 0.84 0.09
N PHE A 273 -10.03 1.08 1.10
CA PHE A 273 -11.46 0.86 0.96
C PHE A 273 -12.07 1.77 -0.10
N THR A 274 -11.67 3.04 -0.10
CA THR A 274 -12.22 4.03 -1.04
C THR A 274 -11.99 3.61 -2.50
N TYR A 275 -10.75 3.34 -2.89
CA TYR A 275 -10.48 2.97 -4.28
C TYR A 275 -11.03 1.57 -4.63
N SER A 276 -11.08 0.63 -3.68
CA SER A 276 -11.63 -0.72 -3.93
C SER A 276 -13.13 -0.67 -4.14
N PHE A 277 -13.86 0.14 -3.36
CA PHE A 277 -15.30 0.38 -3.58
C PHE A 277 -15.56 1.05 -4.92
N ILE A 278 -14.74 2.04 -5.31
CA ILE A 278 -14.87 2.71 -6.60
C ILE A 278 -14.59 1.72 -7.74
N GLY A 279 -13.50 0.95 -7.67
CA GLY A 279 -13.14 -0.03 -8.69
C GLY A 279 -14.21 -1.12 -8.87
N PHE A 280 -14.71 -1.67 -7.76
CA PHE A 280 -15.86 -2.57 -7.78
C PHE A 280 -17.11 -1.90 -8.37
N GLY A 281 -17.47 -0.70 -7.89
CA GLY A 281 -18.68 0.01 -8.33
C GLY A 281 -18.66 0.36 -9.82
N LEU A 282 -17.51 0.81 -10.33
CA LEU A 282 -17.30 1.04 -11.76
C LEU A 282 -17.38 -0.26 -12.57
N GLY A 283 -16.77 -1.35 -12.08
CA GLY A 283 -16.88 -2.66 -12.69
C GLY A 283 -18.32 -3.12 -12.80
N PHE A 284 -19.07 -3.03 -11.71
CA PHE A 284 -20.49 -3.37 -11.65
C PHE A 284 -21.34 -2.50 -12.60
N ALA A 285 -21.13 -1.18 -12.58
CA ALA A 285 -21.82 -0.27 -13.49
C ALA A 285 -21.54 -0.61 -14.96
N LYS A 286 -20.30 -0.97 -15.29
CA LYS A 286 -19.91 -1.36 -16.65
C LYS A 286 -20.56 -2.67 -17.09
N VAL A 287 -20.74 -3.62 -16.18
CA VAL A 287 -21.51 -4.86 -16.47
C VAL A 287 -22.96 -4.53 -16.81
N ILE A 288 -23.59 -3.62 -16.07
CA ILE A 288 -24.96 -3.16 -16.36
C ILE A 288 -25.01 -2.47 -17.73
N GLU A 289 -24.07 -1.56 -18.01
CA GLU A 289 -23.97 -0.83 -19.27
C GLU A 289 -23.79 -1.76 -20.47
N ASN A 290 -22.95 -2.79 -20.34
CA ASN A 290 -22.74 -3.78 -21.39
C ASN A 290 -24.00 -4.62 -21.67
N GLY A 291 -24.89 -4.78 -20.68
CA GLY A 291 -26.05 -5.68 -20.77
C GLY A 291 -25.68 -7.18 -20.77
N GLU A 292 -24.41 -7.52 -20.55
CA GLU A 292 -23.88 -8.88 -20.56
C GLU A 292 -22.74 -9.06 -19.55
N ILE A 293 -22.57 -10.29 -19.07
CA ILE A 293 -21.40 -10.71 -18.30
C ILE A 293 -20.35 -11.22 -19.30
N LYS A 294 -19.28 -10.45 -19.49
CA LYS A 294 -18.19 -10.82 -20.41
C LYS A 294 -17.29 -11.90 -19.83
N GLY A 295 -16.40 -12.39 -20.69
CA GLY A 295 -15.40 -13.40 -20.35
C GLY A 295 -15.90 -14.83 -20.57
N SER A 296 -14.94 -15.74 -20.75
CA SER A 296 -15.20 -17.18 -20.93
C SER A 296 -14.86 -17.99 -19.68
N ILE A 297 -15.38 -19.23 -19.63
CA ILE A 297 -15.04 -20.22 -18.58
C ILE A 297 -13.53 -20.50 -18.56
N ASN A 298 -12.90 -20.53 -19.73
CA ASN A 298 -11.48 -20.83 -19.88
C ASN A 298 -10.58 -19.60 -19.80
N GLY A 299 -11.12 -18.39 -19.61
CA GLY A 299 -10.34 -17.16 -19.59
C GLY A 299 -10.01 -16.64 -20.99
N VAL A 300 -8.96 -15.82 -21.06
CA VAL A 300 -8.45 -15.23 -22.31
C VAL A 300 -7.99 -16.35 -23.28
N PRO A 301 -8.42 -16.33 -24.56
CA PRO A 301 -7.94 -17.26 -25.58
C PRO A 301 -6.49 -16.94 -25.96
N THR A 302 -5.72 -17.98 -26.30
CA THR A 302 -4.31 -17.86 -26.72
C THR A 302 -4.07 -18.70 -27.96
N ALA A 303 -2.94 -18.48 -28.64
CA ALA A 303 -2.60 -19.18 -29.87
C ALA A 303 -2.35 -20.67 -29.65
N ASN A 304 -1.77 -21.04 -28.51
CA ASN A 304 -1.45 -22.42 -28.16
C ASN A 304 -1.60 -22.69 -26.66
N THR A 305 -1.61 -23.97 -26.28
CA THR A 305 -1.79 -24.41 -24.90
C THR A 305 -0.65 -23.96 -23.96
N ALA A 306 0.58 -23.83 -24.46
CA ALA A 306 1.71 -23.41 -23.63
C ALA A 306 1.53 -21.95 -23.18
N ASP A 307 1.21 -21.04 -24.11
CA ASP A 307 0.90 -19.64 -23.82
C ASP A 307 -0.24 -19.53 -22.79
N LYS A 308 -1.25 -20.40 -22.92
CA LYS A 308 -2.35 -20.44 -21.96
C LYS A 308 -1.87 -20.80 -20.56
N LEU A 309 -1.01 -21.80 -20.44
CA LEU A 309 -0.46 -22.24 -19.16
C LEU A 309 0.44 -21.17 -18.54
N TRP A 310 1.27 -20.48 -19.33
CA TRP A 310 2.13 -19.41 -18.84
C TRP A 310 1.33 -18.26 -18.24
N LEU A 311 0.28 -17.80 -18.94
CA LEU A 311 -0.61 -16.75 -18.43
C LEU A 311 -1.39 -17.20 -17.19
N ALA A 312 -1.89 -18.43 -17.17
CA ALA A 312 -2.60 -18.97 -16.00
C ALA A 312 -1.68 -19.05 -14.77
N PHE A 313 -0.44 -19.52 -14.97
CA PHE A 313 0.55 -19.61 -13.91
C PHE A 313 0.99 -18.23 -13.42
N GLN A 314 1.23 -17.28 -14.32
CA GLN A 314 1.48 -15.89 -13.95
C GLN A 314 0.32 -15.31 -13.13
N GLY A 315 -0.93 -15.57 -13.53
CA GLY A 315 -2.11 -15.17 -12.79
C GLY A 315 -2.17 -15.77 -11.38
N LEU A 316 -1.76 -17.03 -11.19
CA LEU A 316 -1.66 -17.61 -9.84
C LEU A 316 -0.59 -16.92 -8.98
N GLY A 317 0.56 -16.58 -9.57
CA GLY A 317 1.60 -15.82 -8.88
C GLY A 317 1.11 -14.43 -8.48
N ASP A 318 0.38 -13.76 -9.35
CA ASP A 318 -0.18 -12.43 -9.12
C ASP A 318 -1.29 -12.45 -8.03
N ILE A 319 -2.16 -13.47 -8.03
CA ILE A 319 -3.09 -13.69 -6.92
C ILE A 319 -2.32 -13.93 -5.61
N ALA A 320 -1.26 -14.72 -5.64
CA ALA A 320 -0.44 -14.98 -4.44
C ALA A 320 0.15 -13.69 -3.86
N PHE A 321 0.54 -12.74 -4.72
CA PHE A 321 1.03 -11.42 -4.32
C PHE A 321 -0.05 -10.56 -3.64
N ALA A 322 -1.33 -10.81 -3.86
CA ALA A 322 -2.40 -10.04 -3.22
C ALA A 322 -2.64 -10.40 -1.74
N TYR A 323 -2.11 -11.53 -1.26
CA TYR A 323 -2.34 -12.05 0.11
C TYR A 323 -1.15 -12.03 1.12
N PRO A 324 0.00 -11.33 0.94
CA PRO A 324 1.22 -11.57 1.71
C PRO A 324 1.29 -10.86 3.08
N TYR A 325 0.19 -10.42 3.69
CA TYR A 325 0.26 -9.75 4.99
C TYR A 325 0.80 -10.67 6.11
N THR A 326 0.68 -12.00 5.94
CA THR A 326 1.22 -12.99 6.89
C THR A 326 2.74 -12.86 7.08
N ILE A 327 3.45 -12.34 6.07
CA ILE A 327 4.90 -12.13 6.10
C ILE A 327 5.29 -11.02 7.07
N ILE A 328 4.38 -10.09 7.41
CA ILE A 328 4.61 -9.01 8.37
C ILE A 328 3.72 -9.14 9.62
N LEU A 329 3.09 -10.30 9.78
CA LEU A 329 2.07 -10.52 10.82
C LEU A 329 2.64 -10.39 12.22
N LEU A 330 3.84 -10.93 12.47
CA LEU A 330 4.44 -10.87 13.81
C LEU A 330 4.88 -9.45 14.16
N GLU A 331 5.35 -8.68 13.20
CA GLU A 331 5.67 -7.26 13.38
C GLU A 331 4.40 -6.44 13.68
N ILE A 332 3.27 -6.75 13.06
CA ILE A 332 1.96 -6.15 13.40
C ILE A 332 1.51 -6.60 14.80
N GLN A 333 1.63 -7.89 15.11
CA GLN A 333 1.24 -8.46 16.40
C GLN A 333 2.08 -7.90 17.55
N ASP A 334 3.36 -7.57 17.30
CA ASP A 334 4.27 -6.90 18.23
C ASP A 334 3.83 -5.47 18.57
N THR A 335 2.85 -4.88 17.87
CA THR A 335 2.28 -3.58 18.27
C THR A 335 1.16 -3.70 19.29
N LEU A 336 0.58 -4.89 19.46
CA LEU A 336 -0.61 -5.10 20.28
C LEU A 336 -0.30 -5.03 21.78
N LYS A 337 -1.23 -4.44 22.53
CA LYS A 337 -1.19 -4.50 23.99
C LYS A 337 -1.27 -5.93 24.52
N SER A 338 -0.68 -6.16 25.68
CA SER A 338 -0.54 -7.48 26.33
C SER A 338 -1.86 -8.11 26.82
N SER A 339 -2.94 -7.33 26.96
CA SER A 339 -4.23 -7.82 27.46
C SER A 339 -5.42 -7.29 26.64
N PRO A 340 -6.28 -8.17 26.07
CA PRO A 340 -6.23 -9.64 26.11
C PRO A 340 -5.02 -10.20 25.33
N PRO A 341 -4.67 -11.50 25.47
CA PRO A 341 -3.50 -12.11 24.82
C PRO A 341 -3.39 -11.75 23.34
N GLU A 342 -2.17 -11.42 22.91
CA GLU A 342 -1.90 -10.82 21.59
C GLU A 342 -2.36 -11.76 20.47
N ASN A 343 -2.15 -13.07 20.63
CA ASN A 343 -2.57 -14.08 19.65
C ASN A 343 -4.10 -14.13 19.45
N LYS A 344 -4.89 -13.92 20.52
CA LYS A 344 -6.36 -13.88 20.44
C LYS A 344 -6.83 -12.63 19.68
N THR A 345 -6.22 -11.48 19.99
CA THR A 345 -6.52 -10.22 19.30
C THR A 345 -6.13 -10.31 17.83
N MET A 346 -4.93 -10.82 17.53
CA MET A 346 -4.40 -11.01 16.17
C MET A 346 -5.29 -11.96 15.36
N LYS A 347 -5.67 -13.12 15.89
CA LYS A 347 -6.57 -14.07 15.21
C LYS A 347 -7.94 -13.46 14.90
N LYS A 348 -8.50 -12.70 15.85
CA LYS A 348 -9.76 -11.99 15.63
C LYS A 348 -9.62 -10.90 14.55
N ALA A 349 -8.54 -10.14 14.57
CA ALA A 349 -8.23 -9.12 13.57
C ALA A 349 -8.05 -9.74 12.18
N SER A 350 -7.28 -10.83 12.08
CA SER A 350 -7.05 -11.61 10.86
C SER A 350 -8.34 -12.15 10.28
N MET A 351 -9.22 -12.72 11.10
CA MET A 351 -10.51 -13.25 10.64
C MET A 351 -11.38 -12.15 10.01
N ILE A 352 -11.55 -11.02 10.70
CA ILE A 352 -12.33 -9.88 10.20
C ILE A 352 -11.69 -9.32 8.92
N SER A 353 -10.37 -9.13 8.92
CA SER A 353 -9.66 -8.54 7.79
C SER A 353 -9.70 -9.44 6.56
N ILE A 354 -9.44 -10.75 6.71
CA ILE A 354 -9.48 -11.69 5.58
C ILE A 354 -10.88 -11.76 4.97
N PHE A 355 -11.94 -11.73 5.79
CA PHE A 355 -13.31 -11.69 5.27
C PHE A 355 -13.54 -10.44 4.41
N ILE A 356 -13.16 -9.27 4.91
CA ILE A 356 -13.29 -8.00 4.20
C ILE A 356 -12.45 -8.00 2.91
N ILE A 357 -11.18 -8.42 3.00
CA ILE A 357 -10.25 -8.52 1.87
C ILE A 357 -10.84 -9.41 0.78
N THR A 358 -11.29 -10.61 1.16
CA THR A 358 -11.86 -11.60 0.23
C THR A 358 -13.08 -11.05 -0.49
N PHE A 359 -13.95 -10.33 0.22
CA PHE A 359 -15.09 -9.64 -0.39
C PHE A 359 -14.63 -8.66 -1.48
N PHE A 360 -13.71 -7.74 -1.17
CA PHE A 360 -13.22 -6.78 -2.16
C PHE A 360 -12.46 -7.44 -3.32
N TYR A 361 -11.73 -8.51 -3.04
CA TYR A 361 -10.93 -9.22 -4.04
C TYR A 361 -11.79 -9.96 -5.03
N LEU A 362 -12.83 -10.66 -4.55
CA LEU A 362 -13.85 -11.25 -5.40
C LEU A 362 -14.62 -10.17 -6.17
N CYS A 363 -15.02 -9.08 -5.52
CA CYS A 363 -15.73 -7.99 -6.19
C CYS A 363 -14.90 -7.36 -7.31
N CYS A 364 -13.68 -6.90 -7.02
CA CYS A 364 -12.82 -6.27 -8.01
C CYS A 364 -12.39 -7.26 -9.10
N GLY A 365 -12.03 -8.49 -8.73
CA GLY A 365 -11.62 -9.54 -9.67
C GLY A 365 -12.74 -9.97 -10.61
N CYS A 366 -13.88 -10.37 -10.06
CA CYS A 366 -15.00 -10.90 -10.83
C CYS A 366 -15.73 -9.80 -11.61
N PHE A 367 -16.06 -8.64 -11.01
CA PHE A 367 -16.74 -7.58 -11.76
C PHE A 367 -15.83 -6.90 -12.77
N GLY A 368 -14.52 -6.83 -12.50
CA GLY A 368 -13.55 -6.40 -13.51
C GLY A 368 -13.55 -7.34 -14.72
N TYR A 369 -13.50 -8.65 -14.50
CA TYR A 369 -13.55 -9.61 -15.59
C TYR A 369 -14.91 -9.62 -16.32
N ALA A 370 -16.02 -9.51 -15.60
CA ALA A 370 -17.35 -9.37 -16.21
C ALA A 370 -17.50 -8.10 -17.05
N ALA A 371 -16.83 -7.01 -16.68
CA ALA A 371 -16.89 -5.74 -17.39
C ALA A 371 -16.07 -5.76 -18.69
N PHE A 372 -14.92 -6.42 -18.70
CA PHE A 372 -13.92 -6.30 -19.77
C PHE A 372 -13.60 -7.60 -20.52
N GLY A 373 -13.94 -8.76 -19.98
CA GLY A 373 -13.68 -10.06 -20.60
C GLY A 373 -12.21 -10.25 -20.99
N ASN A 374 -11.97 -10.55 -22.26
CA ASN A 374 -10.61 -10.77 -22.78
C ASN A 374 -9.74 -9.49 -22.79
N LEU A 375 -10.36 -8.32 -22.68
CA LEU A 375 -9.69 -7.01 -22.69
C LEU A 375 -9.42 -6.49 -21.27
N THR A 376 -9.52 -7.35 -20.25
CA THR A 376 -9.33 -6.94 -18.86
C THR A 376 -7.94 -6.36 -18.66
N PRO A 377 -7.81 -5.11 -18.19
CA PRO A 377 -6.52 -4.45 -18.04
C PRO A 377 -5.74 -5.05 -16.86
N GLY A 378 -4.41 -4.94 -16.91
CA GLY A 378 -3.55 -5.34 -15.79
C GLY A 378 -3.81 -4.56 -14.51
N ASN A 379 -4.22 -3.30 -14.60
CA ASN A 379 -4.74 -2.53 -13.47
C ASN A 379 -6.21 -2.19 -13.76
N LEU A 380 -7.12 -2.70 -12.94
CA LEU A 380 -8.58 -2.54 -13.08
C LEU A 380 -8.99 -1.11 -13.42
N LEU A 381 -8.45 -0.11 -12.71
CA LEU A 381 -8.86 1.30 -12.90
C LEU A 381 -8.42 1.90 -14.23
N THR A 382 -7.50 1.26 -14.96
CA THR A 382 -7.08 1.72 -16.29
C THR A 382 -8.00 1.25 -17.41
N GLY A 383 -8.94 0.32 -17.13
CA GLY A 383 -9.84 -0.25 -18.13
C GLY A 383 -11.10 0.55 -18.39
N PHE A 384 -11.51 1.42 -17.46
CA PHE A 384 -12.76 2.21 -17.58
C PHE A 384 -12.72 3.30 -18.67
N GLY A 385 -11.71 3.27 -19.53
CA GLY A 385 -11.63 4.06 -20.76
C GLY A 385 -11.59 5.57 -20.56
N PHE A 386 -11.31 6.04 -19.34
CA PHE A 386 -11.35 7.46 -18.98
C PHE A 386 -12.69 8.15 -19.28
N TYR A 387 -13.76 7.35 -19.37
CA TYR A 387 -15.11 7.83 -19.61
C TYR A 387 -15.75 8.35 -18.31
N GLU A 388 -16.74 9.23 -18.45
CA GLU A 388 -17.44 9.89 -17.36
C GLU A 388 -17.98 8.91 -16.30
N PRO A 389 -17.81 9.18 -14.99
CA PRO A 389 -17.14 10.35 -14.43
C PRO A 389 -15.61 10.21 -14.33
N TYR A 390 -14.86 10.97 -15.14
CA TYR A 390 -13.38 10.97 -15.14
C TYR A 390 -12.81 11.36 -13.77
N TRP A 391 -13.48 12.28 -13.06
CA TRP A 391 -13.08 12.72 -11.72
C TRP A 391 -13.08 11.57 -10.71
N LEU A 392 -13.95 10.56 -10.89
CA LEU A 392 -14.06 9.42 -9.98
C LEU A 392 -12.91 8.44 -10.20
N ILE A 393 -12.50 8.25 -11.46
CA ILE A 393 -11.31 7.48 -11.84
C ILE A 393 -10.06 8.18 -11.28
N ASP A 394 -9.97 9.49 -11.42
CA ASP A 394 -8.85 10.29 -10.91
C ASP A 394 -8.77 10.22 -9.39
N PHE A 395 -9.90 10.37 -8.72
CA PHE A 395 -10.00 10.26 -7.27
C PHE A 395 -9.58 8.88 -6.78
N ALA A 396 -10.02 7.80 -7.43
CA ALA A 396 -9.62 6.44 -7.08
C ALA A 396 -8.12 6.21 -7.26
N ASN A 397 -7.54 6.69 -8.37
CA ASN A 397 -6.09 6.60 -8.59
C ASN A 397 -5.30 7.44 -7.59
N ALA A 398 -5.78 8.63 -7.21
CA ALA A 398 -5.17 9.44 -6.16
C ALA A 398 -5.21 8.73 -4.79
N CYS A 399 -6.34 8.08 -4.46
CA CYS A 399 -6.46 7.24 -3.27
C CYS A 399 -5.45 6.09 -3.29
N ILE A 400 -5.22 5.44 -4.42
CA ILE A 400 -4.17 4.40 -4.54
C ILE A 400 -2.80 5.00 -4.21
N VAL A 401 -2.43 6.12 -4.83
CA VAL A 401 -1.12 6.73 -4.57
C VAL A 401 -0.93 7.03 -3.08
N LEU A 402 -1.93 7.64 -2.43
CA LEU A 402 -1.89 7.93 -1.00
C LEU A 402 -1.82 6.66 -0.14
N HIS A 403 -2.55 5.62 -0.50
CA HIS A 403 -2.46 4.32 0.16
C HIS A 403 -1.04 3.74 0.06
N LEU A 404 -0.45 3.76 -1.14
CA LEU A 404 0.89 3.20 -1.38
C LEU A 404 1.99 3.97 -0.65
N VAL A 405 1.76 5.24 -0.29
CA VAL A 405 2.67 5.95 0.62
C VAL A 405 2.78 5.24 1.97
N GLY A 406 1.65 4.86 2.56
CA GLY A 406 1.61 4.11 3.82
C GLY A 406 2.06 2.66 3.66
N GLY A 407 1.59 1.96 2.63
CA GLY A 407 1.98 0.59 2.34
C GLY A 407 3.50 0.43 2.22
N TYR A 408 4.18 1.35 1.51
CA TYR A 408 5.64 1.32 1.35
C TYR A 408 6.35 1.34 2.70
N GLN A 409 5.86 2.16 3.64
CA GLN A 409 6.43 2.25 4.99
C GLN A 409 6.17 1.00 5.82
N ILE A 410 4.98 0.39 5.70
CA ILE A 410 4.67 -0.88 6.36
C ILE A 410 5.75 -1.93 6.07
N TYR A 411 6.14 -2.08 4.81
CA TYR A 411 7.15 -3.07 4.42
C TYR A 411 8.61 -2.62 4.60
N SER A 412 8.89 -1.32 4.48
CA SER A 412 10.26 -0.81 4.59
C SER A 412 10.79 -0.72 6.02
N GLN A 413 9.92 -0.38 6.98
CA GLN A 413 10.34 -0.18 8.39
C GLN A 413 10.96 -1.42 9.04
N PRO A 414 10.46 -2.66 8.81
CA PRO A 414 11.13 -3.88 9.27
C PRO A 414 12.54 -4.04 8.68
N VAL A 415 12.74 -3.76 7.39
CA VAL A 415 14.06 -3.83 6.73
C VAL A 415 15.03 -2.86 7.40
N PHE A 416 14.58 -1.62 7.62
CA PHE A 416 15.36 -0.60 8.32
C PHE A 416 15.74 -1.07 9.73
N GLY A 417 14.78 -1.61 10.48
CA GLY A 417 15.02 -2.14 11.82
C GLY A 417 16.00 -3.30 11.86
N VAL A 418 16.03 -4.18 10.85
CA VAL A 418 17.01 -5.28 10.76
C VAL A 418 18.41 -4.74 10.50
N VAL A 419 18.58 -3.89 9.48
CA VAL A 419 19.90 -3.39 9.07
C VAL A 419 20.49 -2.46 10.13
N GLU A 420 19.69 -1.55 10.69
CA GLU A 420 20.13 -0.63 11.73
C GLU A 420 20.57 -1.37 13.00
N ARG A 421 19.79 -2.38 13.46
CA ARG A 421 20.16 -3.20 14.62
C ARG A 421 21.46 -3.98 14.37
N TRP A 422 21.62 -4.53 13.17
CA TRP A 422 22.83 -5.26 12.80
C TRP A 422 24.07 -4.36 12.79
N LEU A 423 23.99 -3.19 12.16
CA LEU A 423 25.10 -2.23 12.11
C LEU A 423 25.44 -1.65 13.49
N THR A 424 24.42 -1.37 14.31
CA THR A 424 24.59 -0.91 15.70
C THR A 424 25.37 -1.92 16.54
N ARG A 425 25.02 -3.20 16.42
CA ARG A 425 25.73 -4.29 17.14
C ARG A 425 27.14 -4.52 16.61
N LYS A 426 27.35 -4.42 15.30
CA LYS A 426 28.64 -4.67 14.66
C LYS A 426 29.63 -3.52 14.87
N TYR A 427 29.15 -2.28 14.94
CA TYR A 427 29.97 -1.07 15.07
C TYR A 427 29.52 -0.18 16.24
N PRO A 428 29.63 -0.64 17.49
CA PRO A 428 29.10 0.07 18.67
C PRO A 428 29.81 1.39 18.97
N THR A 429 31.07 1.56 18.53
CA THR A 429 31.88 2.76 18.76
C THR A 429 31.76 3.81 17.66
N SER A 430 31.11 3.48 16.53
CA SER A 430 31.03 4.39 15.39
C SER A 430 30.07 5.54 15.66
N GLY A 431 30.58 6.78 15.57
CA GLY A 431 29.75 7.99 15.64
C GLY A 431 28.73 8.07 14.51
N PHE A 432 29.03 7.56 13.31
CA PHE A 432 28.09 7.52 12.19
C PHE A 432 26.86 6.66 12.50
N VAL A 433 27.06 5.55 13.22
CA VAL A 433 26.02 4.56 13.54
C VAL A 433 25.23 4.94 14.78
N ASN A 434 25.90 5.43 15.83
CA ASN A 434 25.28 5.58 17.15
C ASN A 434 25.01 7.03 17.58
N LYS A 435 25.57 8.04 16.89
CA LYS A 435 25.34 9.44 17.25
C LYS A 435 23.98 9.91 16.73
N PHE A 436 23.15 10.40 17.64
CA PHE A 436 21.89 11.06 17.32
C PHE A 436 22.06 12.57 17.44
N PHE A 437 21.62 13.29 16.41
CA PHE A 437 21.56 14.75 16.37
C PHE A 437 20.12 15.18 16.54
N THR A 438 19.84 16.03 17.53
CA THR A 438 18.49 16.52 17.77
C THR A 438 18.32 17.87 17.08
N PHE A 439 17.51 17.92 16.03
CA PHE A 439 17.17 19.17 15.35
C PHE A 439 15.82 19.67 15.88
N LYS A 440 15.80 20.88 16.44
CA LYS A 440 14.57 21.55 16.88
C LYS A 440 14.13 22.51 15.79
N LEU A 441 13.08 22.14 15.05
CA LEU A 441 12.40 23.05 14.13
C LEU A 441 11.31 23.82 14.88
N PRO A 442 11.08 25.10 14.56
CA PRO A 442 9.94 25.84 15.11
C PRO A 442 8.65 25.06 14.81
N SER A 443 7.84 24.81 15.85
CA SER A 443 6.54 24.13 15.76
C SER A 443 6.56 22.63 15.42
N LEU A 444 7.71 21.95 15.33
CA LEU A 444 7.75 20.49 15.13
C LEU A 444 8.38 19.79 16.35
N PRO A 445 7.94 18.56 16.69
CA PRO A 445 8.61 17.77 17.72
C PRO A 445 10.10 17.57 17.36
N PRO A 446 10.99 17.51 18.37
CA PRO A 446 12.43 17.42 18.15
C PRO A 446 12.79 16.21 17.28
N LEU A 447 13.40 16.45 16.12
CA LEU A 447 13.76 15.41 15.16
C LEU A 447 15.08 14.78 15.58
N LYS A 448 15.07 13.50 15.98
CA LYS A 448 16.29 12.74 16.27
C LYS A 448 16.84 12.14 14.97
N ILE A 449 17.85 12.80 14.42
CA ILE A 449 18.52 12.41 13.18
C ILE A 449 19.72 11.51 13.49
N ASN A 450 19.90 10.47 12.68
CA ASN A 450 21.08 9.62 12.72
C ASN A 450 21.61 9.47 11.29
N LEU A 451 22.93 9.62 11.11
CA LEU A 451 23.54 9.66 9.78
C LEU A 451 23.41 8.32 9.04
N LEU A 452 23.56 7.20 9.76
CA LEU A 452 23.29 5.88 9.20
C LEU A 452 21.83 5.78 8.73
N ARG A 453 20.86 6.20 9.56
CA ARG A 453 19.43 6.14 9.19
C ARG A 453 19.14 6.92 7.92
N ILE A 454 19.57 8.18 7.84
CA ILE A 454 19.36 8.99 6.63
C ILE A 454 20.01 8.33 5.42
N SER A 455 21.30 7.98 5.52
CA SER A 455 22.06 7.48 4.39
C SER A 455 21.51 6.15 3.87
N PHE A 456 21.27 5.18 4.77
CA PHE A 456 20.79 3.86 4.40
C PHE A 456 19.36 3.89 3.87
N ARG A 457 18.45 4.59 4.56
CA ARG A 457 17.04 4.64 4.13
C ARG A 457 16.87 5.39 2.81
N THR A 458 17.64 6.46 2.58
CA THR A 458 17.67 7.12 1.27
C THR A 458 18.25 6.21 0.19
N ALA A 459 19.36 5.51 0.45
CA ALA A 459 19.94 4.57 -0.50
C ALA A 459 18.97 3.43 -0.85
N TYR A 460 18.22 2.92 0.15
CA TYR A 460 17.17 1.93 -0.05
C TYR A 460 16.11 2.44 -1.03
N VAL A 461 15.53 3.63 -0.78
CA VAL A 461 14.49 4.22 -1.65
C VAL A 461 15.01 4.53 -3.06
N VAL A 462 16.25 5.05 -3.18
CA VAL A 462 16.87 5.30 -4.49
C VAL A 462 17.03 3.99 -5.26
N SER A 463 17.46 2.91 -4.59
CA SER A 463 17.67 1.61 -5.24
C SER A 463 16.36 0.97 -5.70
N THR A 464 15.30 0.99 -4.88
CA THR A 464 13.99 0.44 -5.27
C THR A 464 13.39 1.22 -6.44
N THR A 465 13.56 2.54 -6.44
CA THR A 465 13.12 3.42 -7.54
C THR A 465 13.88 3.12 -8.83
N ALA A 466 15.20 2.94 -8.75
CA ALA A 466 16.03 2.61 -9.91
C ALA A 466 15.64 1.26 -10.52
N ILE A 467 15.38 0.23 -9.69
CA ILE A 467 14.94 -1.08 -10.18
C ILE A 467 13.55 -1.00 -10.82
N ALA A 468 12.62 -0.25 -10.23
CA ALA A 468 11.30 -0.02 -10.81
C ALA A 468 11.38 0.63 -12.20
N MET A 469 12.34 1.52 -12.42
CA MET A 469 12.58 2.16 -13.72
C MET A 469 13.14 1.19 -14.77
N ILE A 470 13.92 0.18 -14.36
CA ILE A 470 14.49 -0.82 -15.28
C ILE A 470 13.43 -1.88 -15.67
N PHE A 471 12.51 -2.21 -14.77
CA PHE A 471 11.49 -3.24 -14.96
C PHE A 471 10.07 -2.73 -14.66
N PRO A 472 9.49 -1.82 -15.46
CA PRO A 472 8.16 -1.24 -15.23
C PRO A 472 6.99 -2.19 -15.61
N TYR A 473 7.16 -3.51 -15.43
CA TYR A 473 6.20 -4.54 -15.85
C TYR A 473 5.30 -4.94 -14.68
N PHE A 474 4.15 -4.26 -14.54
CA PHE A 474 3.27 -4.38 -13.37
C PHE A 474 2.94 -5.84 -12.99
N ASN A 475 2.17 -6.56 -13.81
CA ASN A 475 1.72 -7.92 -13.47
C ASN A 475 2.86 -8.94 -13.39
N GLN A 476 3.89 -8.81 -14.22
CA GLN A 476 5.03 -9.73 -14.23
C GLN A 476 5.83 -9.62 -12.93
N VAL A 477 6.10 -8.39 -12.48
CA VAL A 477 6.78 -8.14 -11.21
C VAL A 477 5.93 -8.65 -10.04
N LEU A 478 4.62 -8.39 -10.03
CA LEU A 478 3.73 -8.90 -8.98
C LEU A 478 3.74 -10.44 -8.96
N GLY A 479 3.61 -11.09 -10.13
CA GLY A 479 3.60 -12.54 -10.24
C GLY A 479 4.87 -13.20 -9.70
N VAL A 480 6.05 -12.67 -10.07
CA VAL A 480 7.34 -13.18 -9.57
C VAL A 480 7.44 -13.02 -8.05
N LEU A 481 7.08 -11.84 -7.53
CA LEU A 481 7.14 -11.57 -6.09
C LEU A 481 6.14 -12.44 -5.31
N GLY A 482 4.92 -12.61 -5.79
CA GLY A 482 3.93 -13.48 -5.17
C GLY A 482 4.42 -14.92 -5.13
N ALA A 483 4.88 -15.45 -6.25
CA ALA A 483 5.37 -16.81 -6.32
C ALA A 483 6.60 -17.05 -5.42
N LEU A 484 7.64 -16.19 -5.48
CA LEU A 484 8.85 -16.36 -4.68
C LEU A 484 8.61 -16.39 -3.17
N THR A 485 7.53 -15.77 -2.71
CA THR A 485 7.31 -15.50 -1.29
C THR A 485 6.21 -16.37 -0.70
N PHE A 486 5.24 -16.80 -1.52
CA PHE A 486 4.06 -17.52 -1.07
C PHE A 486 4.39 -18.80 -0.30
N TRP A 487 4.97 -19.83 -0.92
CA TRP A 487 5.28 -21.05 -0.17
C TRP A 487 6.30 -20.85 0.95
N PRO A 488 7.52 -20.32 0.72
CA PRO A 488 8.53 -20.37 1.76
C PRO A 488 8.16 -19.52 2.98
N LEU A 489 7.61 -18.32 2.79
CA LEU A 489 7.32 -17.38 3.89
C LEU A 489 5.87 -17.48 4.35
N ALA A 490 4.89 -17.56 3.46
CA ALA A 490 3.50 -17.59 3.90
C ALA A 490 3.08 -18.97 4.40
N ILE A 491 3.71 -20.07 3.96
CA ILE A 491 3.23 -21.44 4.23
C ILE A 491 4.23 -22.32 4.99
N TYR A 492 5.43 -22.50 4.47
CA TYR A 492 6.43 -23.44 5.01
C TYR A 492 6.85 -23.08 6.43
N PHE A 493 7.40 -21.88 6.63
CA PHE A 493 7.88 -21.46 7.94
C PHE A 493 6.77 -21.44 9.01
N PRO A 494 5.55 -20.92 8.77
CA PRO A 494 4.48 -20.99 9.75
C PRO A 494 4.11 -22.44 10.13
N VAL A 495 4.05 -23.36 9.15
CA VAL A 495 3.76 -24.78 9.40
C VAL A 495 4.88 -25.44 10.22
N GLU A 496 6.15 -25.25 9.86
CA GLU A 496 7.28 -25.84 10.60
C GLU A 496 7.38 -25.29 12.02
N MET A 497 7.24 -23.97 12.20
CA MET A 497 7.24 -23.37 13.54
C MET A 497 6.11 -23.92 14.39
N TYR A 498 4.92 -24.09 13.81
CA TYR A 498 3.78 -24.65 14.52
C TYR A 498 3.99 -26.10 14.94
N PHE A 499 4.63 -26.94 14.10
CA PHE A 499 4.99 -28.30 14.48
C PHE A 499 5.91 -28.34 15.70
N VAL A 500 6.93 -27.48 15.74
CA VAL A 500 7.85 -27.40 16.89
C VAL A 500 7.12 -26.87 18.12
N GLN A 501 6.38 -25.77 17.98
CA GLN A 501 5.71 -25.12 19.09
C GLN A 501 4.66 -26.01 19.77
N LYS A 502 3.83 -26.69 18.97
CA LYS A 502 2.79 -27.62 19.47
C LYS A 502 3.31 -29.04 19.69
N LYS A 503 4.60 -29.29 19.46
CA LYS A 503 5.24 -30.61 19.58
C LYS A 503 4.46 -31.70 18.83
N ILE A 504 4.04 -31.40 17.61
CA ILE A 504 3.22 -32.31 16.80
C ILE A 504 4.09 -33.47 16.33
N GLY A 505 3.73 -34.69 16.75
CA GLY A 505 4.41 -35.91 16.33
C GLY A 505 4.27 -36.17 14.83
N SER A 506 5.33 -36.70 14.23
CA SER A 506 5.32 -37.15 12.83
C SER A 506 4.22 -38.21 12.60
N TRP A 507 3.63 -38.22 11.41
CA TRP A 507 2.58 -39.16 11.01
C TRP A 507 1.25 -39.08 11.80
N THR A 508 1.10 -38.10 12.69
CA THR A 508 -0.23 -37.78 13.24
C THR A 508 -1.14 -37.22 12.15
N LYS A 509 -2.46 -37.33 12.32
CA LYS A 509 -3.45 -36.80 11.35
C LYS A 509 -3.20 -35.32 11.03
N GLN A 510 -2.95 -34.52 12.06
CA GLN A 510 -2.67 -33.08 11.91
C GLN A 510 -1.37 -32.81 11.15
N TRP A 511 -0.32 -33.61 11.42
CA TRP A 511 0.93 -33.52 10.68
C TRP A 511 0.75 -33.82 9.20
N ILE A 512 0.03 -34.90 8.86
CA ILE A 512 -0.23 -35.30 7.46
C ILE A 512 -1.01 -34.19 6.73
N VAL A 513 -2.07 -33.66 7.34
CA VAL A 513 -2.88 -32.59 6.73
C VAL A 513 -2.03 -31.34 6.45
N LEU A 514 -1.25 -30.87 7.43
CA LEU A 514 -0.41 -29.68 7.26
C LEU A 514 0.75 -29.89 6.26
N ARG A 515 1.28 -31.11 6.16
CA ARG A 515 2.29 -31.47 5.14
C ARG A 515 1.71 -31.48 3.73
N ILE A 516 0.53 -32.08 3.53
CA ILE A 516 -0.18 -32.07 2.24
C ILE A 516 -0.50 -30.63 1.83
N PHE A 517 -1.05 -29.85 2.77
CA PHE A 517 -1.32 -28.42 2.57
C PHE A 517 -0.07 -27.65 2.11
N SER A 518 1.05 -27.82 2.82
CA SER A 518 2.33 -27.19 2.45
C SER A 518 2.83 -27.64 1.08
N PHE A 519 2.74 -28.94 0.77
CA PHE A 519 3.18 -29.49 -0.51
C PHE A 519 2.36 -28.97 -1.69
N ILE A 520 1.03 -28.87 -1.56
CA ILE A 520 0.17 -28.29 -2.60
C ILE A 520 0.57 -26.83 -2.86
N CYS A 521 0.81 -26.04 -1.81
CA CYS A 521 1.24 -24.65 -1.95
C CYS A 521 2.63 -24.52 -2.59
N LEU A 522 3.53 -25.49 -2.36
CA LEU A 522 4.82 -25.56 -3.03
C LEU A 522 4.65 -25.74 -4.54
N LEU A 523 3.77 -26.65 -4.97
CA LEU A 523 3.50 -26.86 -6.39
C LEU A 523 2.93 -25.60 -7.04
N VAL A 524 1.95 -24.94 -6.40
CA VAL A 524 1.38 -23.66 -6.87
C VAL A 524 2.46 -22.57 -7.00
N THR A 525 3.39 -22.52 -6.03
CA THR A 525 4.53 -21.59 -6.06
C THR A 525 5.47 -21.87 -7.23
N ILE A 526 5.84 -23.13 -7.46
CA ILE A 526 6.76 -23.51 -8.54
C ILE A 526 6.16 -23.15 -9.90
N ILE A 527 4.91 -23.53 -10.16
CA ILE A 527 4.26 -23.22 -11.44
C ILE A 527 4.09 -21.71 -11.60
N GLY A 528 3.66 -21.01 -10.56
CA GLY A 528 3.46 -19.56 -10.60
C GLY A 528 4.77 -18.80 -10.86
N LEU A 529 5.88 -19.27 -10.31
CA LEU A 529 7.20 -18.71 -10.56
C LEU A 529 7.62 -18.90 -12.01
N ILE A 530 7.45 -20.11 -12.57
CA ILE A 530 7.78 -20.42 -13.97
C ILE A 530 7.00 -19.50 -14.90
N GLY A 531 5.67 -19.41 -14.75
CA GLY A 531 4.84 -18.56 -15.61
C GLY A 531 5.18 -17.07 -15.48
N SER A 532 5.45 -16.60 -14.26
CA SER A 532 5.77 -15.18 -14.05
C SER A 532 7.16 -14.80 -14.57
N VAL A 533 8.15 -15.70 -14.48
CA VAL A 533 9.48 -15.49 -15.05
C VAL A 533 9.44 -15.52 -16.57
N GLU A 534 8.70 -16.46 -17.17
CA GLU A 534 8.47 -16.49 -18.62
C GLU A 534 7.83 -15.17 -19.07
N GLY A 535 6.74 -14.75 -18.43
CA GLY A 535 6.05 -13.51 -18.78
C GLY A 535 6.95 -12.28 -18.63
N LEU A 536 7.87 -12.26 -17.66
CA LEU A 536 8.84 -11.18 -17.48
C LEU A 536 9.92 -11.18 -18.58
N ILE A 537 10.41 -12.35 -18.98
CA ILE A 537 11.41 -12.51 -20.03
C ILE A 537 10.80 -12.09 -21.38
N SER A 538 9.62 -12.61 -21.70
CA SER A 538 8.90 -12.31 -22.94
C SER A 538 8.53 -10.82 -23.03
N ALA A 539 8.13 -10.18 -21.92
CA ALA A 539 7.88 -8.74 -21.89
C ALA A 539 9.14 -7.89 -22.13
N LYS A 540 10.33 -8.40 -21.78
CA LYS A 540 11.59 -7.66 -21.90
C LYS A 540 12.30 -7.88 -23.23
N LEU A 541 12.25 -9.10 -23.77
CA LEU A 541 13.04 -9.50 -24.94
C LEU A 541 12.24 -9.45 -26.26
N GLY A 542 10.92 -9.30 -26.20
CA GLY A 542 10.04 -9.46 -27.36
C GLY A 542 9.89 -10.93 -27.71
#